data_AF-A0A061D4I1-F1
#
_entry.id   AF-A0A061D4I1-F1
#
_cell.length_a   1.000
_cell.length_b   1.000
_cell.length_c   1.000
_cell.angle_alpha   90.00
_cell.angle_beta   90.00
_cell.angle_gamma   90.00
#
_symmetry.space_group_name_H-M   'P 1'
#
loop_
_entity.id
_entity.type
_entity.pdbx_description
1 polymer ?
#
loop_
_entity_poly.entity_id
_entity_poly.type
_entity_poly.pdbx_seq_one_letter_code
_entity_poly.pdbx_strand_id
1 'polypeptide(L)'
;MVYTSLTEAPHNVKEGIDWLMALKGTSGESTLKAMVGAIHHLFSDHSAGSNPLPSLDKIKSISKEFLEKPELRDNIIVKQLLSRFYTPASAANTGSKRLLTRYSEEYARVVGVKGAKPEYIEECLSNVMDGFGKLLNDIKNPDKYKSAYSAEATWEASCAKDPETCAVVLVGIAPMLYAGLISLWGTTESKTGEFHRYAGSRSFGEVLRALGYVQPQCRSDINGSEIFKNFKGLDADLFHKTYDIAGFDTFYGSDIVQKLPVKQPVVEEAVVAEKSVEPVKAAKSRKPGILRKLRKAVK
;
A
#
# COMPACT_ATOMS: atom_id res chain seq x y z
N MET A 1 -11.85 -22.58 10.31
CA MET A 1 -12.23 -22.60 8.88
C MET A 1 -13.69 -22.20 8.85
N VAL A 2 -13.97 -21.15 8.10
CA VAL A 2 -15.26 -20.43 7.96
C VAL A 2 -15.57 -20.30 6.48
N TYR A 3 -14.54 -20.01 5.67
CA TYR A 3 -14.59 -19.86 4.22
C TYR A 3 -14.07 -21.12 3.51
N THR A 4 -14.66 -21.44 2.35
CA THR A 4 -14.29 -22.54 1.45
C THR A 4 -13.80 -22.07 0.08
N SER A 5 -13.86 -20.76 -0.21
CA SER A 5 -13.39 -20.16 -1.46
C SER A 5 -12.56 -18.90 -1.21
N LEU A 6 -11.52 -18.66 -2.02
CA LEU A 6 -10.78 -17.38 -2.04
C LEU A 6 -11.63 -16.23 -2.62
N THR A 7 -12.81 -16.50 -3.17
CA THR A 7 -13.77 -15.44 -3.55
C THR A 7 -14.58 -14.90 -2.37
N GLU A 8 -14.50 -15.54 -1.19
CA GLU A 8 -15.11 -15.04 0.04
C GLU A 8 -14.17 -14.06 0.74
N ALA A 9 -14.66 -12.84 0.98
CA ALA A 9 -13.86 -11.76 1.54
C ALA A 9 -13.64 -11.92 3.06
N PRO A 10 -12.39 -11.79 3.55
CA PRO A 10 -12.07 -11.80 4.98
C PRO A 10 -12.56 -10.52 5.70
N HIS A 11 -12.96 -10.64 6.96
CA HIS A 11 -13.53 -9.56 7.78
C HIS A 11 -12.57 -9.04 8.87
N ASN A 12 -11.34 -9.57 8.92
CA ASN A 12 -10.26 -9.06 9.76
C ASN A 12 -8.88 -9.45 9.21
N VAL A 13 -7.82 -8.92 9.83
CA VAL A 13 -6.44 -9.05 9.36
C VAL A 13 -5.91 -10.47 9.53
N LYS A 14 -6.27 -11.21 10.59
CA LYS A 14 -5.97 -12.65 10.69
C LYS A 14 -6.55 -13.39 9.48
N GLU A 15 -7.82 -13.14 9.16
CA GLU A 15 -8.49 -13.77 8.01
C GLU A 15 -7.85 -13.35 6.68
N GLY A 16 -7.47 -12.09 6.51
CA GLY A 16 -6.75 -11.62 5.33
C GLY A 16 -5.36 -12.23 5.16
N ILE A 17 -4.68 -12.54 6.26
CA ILE A 17 -3.39 -13.24 6.24
C ILE A 17 -3.60 -14.74 5.96
N ASP A 18 -4.64 -15.37 6.52
CA ASP A 18 -5.03 -16.74 6.14
C ASP A 18 -5.38 -16.83 4.65
N TRP A 19 -6.07 -15.82 4.10
CA TRP A 19 -6.38 -15.71 2.66
C TRP A 19 -5.10 -15.63 1.82
N LEU A 20 -4.13 -14.79 2.19
CA LEU A 20 -2.83 -14.70 1.51
C LEU A 20 -2.06 -16.04 1.55
N MET A 21 -2.13 -16.79 2.65
CA MET A 21 -1.47 -18.09 2.77
C MET A 21 -2.18 -19.18 1.95
N ALA A 22 -3.52 -19.18 1.91
CA ALA A 22 -4.31 -20.08 1.08
C ALA A 22 -4.14 -19.78 -0.42
N LEU A 23 -4.06 -18.50 -0.81
CA LEU A 23 -3.70 -18.06 -2.15
C LEU A 23 -2.28 -18.52 -2.53
N LYS A 24 -1.29 -18.36 -1.64
CA LYS A 24 0.10 -18.77 -1.93
C LYS A 24 0.20 -20.29 -2.18
N GLY A 25 -0.52 -21.08 -1.39
CA GLY A 25 -0.70 -22.51 -1.59
C GLY A 25 0.60 -23.31 -1.78
N THR A 26 0.54 -24.32 -2.65
CA THR A 26 1.71 -25.09 -3.12
C THR A 26 2.11 -24.73 -4.55
N SER A 27 1.15 -24.28 -5.39
CA SER A 27 1.32 -23.88 -6.80
C SER A 27 1.92 -22.48 -6.98
N GLY A 28 2.86 -22.08 -6.11
CA GLY A 28 3.18 -20.68 -5.84
C GLY A 28 3.51 -19.81 -7.06
N GLU A 29 4.43 -20.24 -7.92
CA GLU A 29 4.91 -19.41 -9.04
C GLU A 29 3.86 -19.19 -10.15
N SER A 30 3.13 -20.24 -10.54
CA SER A 30 2.08 -20.13 -11.57
C SER A 30 0.87 -19.35 -11.07
N THR A 31 0.50 -19.55 -9.79
CA THR A 31 -0.56 -18.79 -9.12
C THR A 31 -0.20 -17.32 -8.98
N LEU A 32 1.04 -17.02 -8.57
CA LEU A 32 1.57 -15.66 -8.46
C LEU A 32 1.49 -14.94 -9.81
N LYS A 33 1.99 -15.54 -10.89
CA LYS A 33 1.98 -14.94 -12.24
C LYS A 33 0.57 -14.72 -12.79
N ALA A 34 -0.36 -15.64 -12.53
CA ALA A 34 -1.77 -15.47 -12.93
C ALA A 34 -2.47 -14.36 -12.12
N MET A 35 -2.21 -14.25 -10.81
CA MET A 35 -2.69 -13.15 -9.97
C MET A 35 -2.08 -11.80 -10.38
N VAL A 36 -0.79 -11.75 -10.69
CA VAL A 36 -0.10 -10.55 -11.20
C VAL A 36 -0.74 -10.05 -12.49
N GLY A 37 -1.05 -10.94 -13.43
CA GLY A 37 -1.80 -10.61 -14.64
C GLY A 37 -3.20 -10.05 -14.33
N ALA A 38 -3.93 -10.67 -13.40
CA ALA A 38 -5.25 -10.22 -12.99
C ALA A 38 -5.24 -8.84 -12.32
N ILE A 39 -4.27 -8.57 -11.44
CA ILE A 39 -4.08 -7.24 -10.82
C ILE A 39 -3.72 -6.20 -11.89
N HIS A 40 -2.80 -6.52 -12.81
CA HIS A 40 -2.41 -5.61 -13.89
C HIS A 40 -3.59 -5.27 -14.80
N HIS A 41 -4.44 -6.24 -15.13
CA HIS A 41 -5.68 -6.06 -15.89
C HIS A 41 -6.67 -5.16 -15.14
N LEU A 42 -7.02 -5.55 -13.91
CA LEU A 42 -7.93 -4.83 -13.00
C LEU A 42 -7.56 -3.35 -12.83
N PHE A 43 -6.28 -3.05 -12.58
CA PHE A 43 -5.80 -1.68 -12.45
C PHE A 43 -5.82 -0.92 -13.78
N SER A 44 -5.54 -1.59 -14.91
CA SER A 44 -5.53 -0.95 -16.23
C SER A 44 -6.94 -0.50 -16.63
N ASP A 45 -7.90 -1.42 -16.60
CA ASP A 45 -9.27 -1.22 -17.09
C ASP A 45 -10.07 -0.21 -16.25
N HIS A 46 -9.75 -0.11 -14.95
CA HIS A 46 -10.44 0.81 -14.04
C HIS A 46 -9.68 2.13 -13.82
N SER A 47 -8.46 2.26 -14.36
CA SER A 47 -7.61 3.45 -14.20
C SER A 47 -8.24 4.76 -14.68
N ALA A 48 -9.21 4.70 -15.59
CA ALA A 48 -9.87 5.84 -16.22
C ALA A 48 -11.07 6.40 -15.45
N GLY A 49 -11.54 5.73 -14.39
CA GLY A 49 -12.67 6.19 -13.58
C GLY A 49 -14.05 6.11 -14.25
N SER A 50 -14.14 5.53 -15.46
CA SER A 50 -15.38 5.34 -16.22
C SER A 50 -16.15 4.07 -15.84
N ASN A 51 -15.44 3.08 -15.30
CA ASN A 51 -15.95 1.72 -15.10
C ASN A 51 -16.27 1.53 -13.60
N PRO A 52 -17.56 1.48 -13.19
CA PRO A 52 -17.92 1.17 -11.82
C PRO A 52 -17.66 -0.31 -11.53
N LEU A 53 -17.17 -0.63 -10.32
CA LEU A 53 -16.78 -1.99 -9.94
C LEU A 53 -17.50 -2.43 -8.64
N PRO A 54 -18.79 -2.84 -8.72
CA PRO A 54 -19.62 -3.11 -7.54
C PRO A 54 -19.17 -4.30 -6.69
N SER A 55 -18.32 -5.17 -7.22
CA SER A 55 -17.63 -6.23 -6.48
C SER A 55 -16.62 -5.63 -5.50
N LEU A 56 -15.75 -4.74 -5.98
CA LEU A 56 -14.75 -4.06 -5.15
C LEU A 56 -15.40 -3.16 -4.10
N ASP A 57 -16.48 -2.43 -4.43
CA ASP A 57 -17.14 -1.55 -3.45
C ASP A 57 -17.76 -2.32 -2.26
N LYS A 58 -18.20 -3.57 -2.45
CA LYS A 58 -18.62 -4.45 -1.33
C LYS A 58 -17.44 -4.77 -0.41
N ILE A 59 -16.30 -5.16 -0.98
CA ILE A 59 -15.11 -5.53 -0.19
C ILE A 59 -14.49 -4.29 0.47
N LYS A 60 -14.57 -3.12 -0.17
CA LYS A 60 -14.28 -1.82 0.42
C LYS A 60 -15.16 -1.53 1.65
N SER A 61 -16.45 -1.89 1.65
CA SER A 61 -17.27 -1.74 2.87
C SER A 61 -16.82 -2.64 4.03
N ILE A 62 -16.36 -3.88 3.75
CA ILE A 62 -15.81 -4.78 4.78
C ILE A 62 -14.50 -4.21 5.36
N SER A 63 -13.57 -3.79 4.51
CA SER A 63 -12.34 -3.11 4.96
C SER A 63 -12.64 -1.85 5.76
N LYS A 64 -13.62 -1.04 5.33
CA LYS A 64 -14.04 0.17 6.04
C LYS A 64 -14.60 -0.14 7.43
N GLU A 65 -15.51 -1.10 7.55
CA GLU A 65 -16.07 -1.55 8.83
C GLU A 65 -14.97 -2.02 9.79
N PHE A 66 -13.98 -2.76 9.27
CA PHE A 66 -12.80 -3.15 10.03
C PHE A 66 -12.01 -1.93 10.56
N LEU A 67 -11.73 -0.93 9.71
CA LEU A 67 -11.02 0.29 10.12
C LEU A 67 -11.82 1.13 11.15
N GLU A 68 -13.16 1.01 11.19
CA GLU A 68 -14.04 1.75 12.12
C GLU A 68 -14.12 1.14 13.53
N LYS A 69 -13.46 0.00 13.79
CA LYS A 69 -13.35 -0.63 15.13
C LYS A 69 -12.75 0.33 16.19
N PRO A 70 -13.28 0.40 17.43
CA PRO A 70 -12.81 1.31 18.49
C PRO A 70 -11.32 1.22 18.85
N GLU A 71 -10.69 0.06 18.63
CA GLU A 71 -9.28 -0.20 18.87
C GLU A 71 -8.38 0.38 17.76
N LEU A 72 -8.91 0.59 16.56
CA LEU A 72 -8.16 0.96 15.36
C LEU A 72 -8.47 2.38 14.90
N ARG A 73 -9.77 2.74 14.86
CA ARG A 73 -10.29 4.02 14.33
C ARG A 73 -9.68 5.27 14.95
N ASP A 74 -9.06 5.17 16.12
CA ASP A 74 -8.49 6.30 16.83
C ASP A 74 -7.03 6.62 16.44
N ASN A 75 -6.33 5.68 15.81
CA ASN A 75 -5.01 5.88 15.23
C ASN A 75 -5.05 6.95 14.11
N ILE A 76 -4.06 7.86 14.11
CA ILE A 76 -4.02 9.03 13.22
C ILE A 76 -3.91 8.63 11.73
N ILE A 77 -3.24 7.52 11.41
CA ILE A 77 -3.12 7.00 10.05
C ILE A 77 -4.42 6.29 9.64
N VAL A 78 -5.05 5.51 10.54
CA VAL A 78 -6.35 4.87 10.28
C VAL A 78 -7.45 5.91 10.01
N LYS A 79 -7.47 7.04 10.74
CA LYS A 79 -8.34 8.19 10.46
C LYS A 79 -8.14 8.77 9.06
N GLN A 80 -6.89 8.85 8.58
CA GLN A 80 -6.58 9.34 7.24
C GLN A 80 -6.97 8.33 6.16
N LEU A 81 -6.76 7.03 6.39
CA LEU A 81 -7.24 5.96 5.51
C LEU A 81 -8.76 6.00 5.37
N LEU A 82 -9.49 6.04 6.49
CA LEU A 82 -10.96 6.19 6.49
C LEU A 82 -11.43 7.40 5.67
N SER A 83 -10.72 8.53 5.75
CA SER A 83 -11.08 9.72 4.95
C SER A 83 -11.06 9.45 3.42
N ARG A 84 -10.21 8.53 2.92
CA ARG A 84 -10.20 8.13 1.49
C ARG A 84 -11.41 7.27 1.09
N PHE A 85 -12.09 6.59 2.03
CA PHE A 85 -13.36 5.89 1.78
C PHE A 85 -14.56 6.86 1.79
N TYR A 86 -14.47 7.96 2.54
CA TYR A 86 -15.55 8.94 2.67
C TYR A 86 -15.49 10.09 1.65
N THR A 87 -14.34 10.32 1.01
CA THR A 87 -14.16 11.44 0.06
C THR A 87 -14.62 11.06 -1.35
N PRO A 88 -15.66 11.72 -1.92
CA PRO A 88 -15.97 11.58 -3.34
C PRO A 88 -14.81 12.09 -4.20
N ALA A 89 -14.57 11.43 -5.34
CA ALA A 89 -13.50 11.77 -6.28
C ALA A 89 -13.56 13.22 -6.83
N SER A 90 -14.67 13.93 -6.64
CA SER A 90 -14.90 15.32 -7.06
C SER A 90 -14.76 16.38 -5.96
N ALA A 91 -14.46 16.01 -4.70
CA ALA A 91 -14.62 16.89 -3.53
C ALA A 91 -13.35 17.09 -2.66
N ALA A 92 -12.18 16.63 -3.10
CA ALA A 92 -10.99 16.42 -2.27
C ALA A 92 -10.15 17.67 -1.87
N ASN A 93 -10.79 18.81 -1.56
CA ASN A 93 -10.14 20.11 -1.40
C ASN A 93 -10.10 20.70 0.03
N THR A 94 -9.88 19.87 1.07
CA THR A 94 -9.62 20.35 2.45
C THR A 94 -8.53 19.56 3.20
N GLY A 95 -7.45 20.25 3.59
CA GLY A 95 -6.66 20.01 4.81
C GLY A 95 -5.76 18.77 4.95
N SER A 96 -6.21 17.57 4.56
CA SER A 96 -5.61 16.28 4.98
C SER A 96 -4.22 15.97 4.39
N LYS A 97 -3.83 16.65 3.31
CA LYS A 97 -2.71 16.31 2.40
C LYS A 97 -1.28 16.39 2.99
N ARG A 98 -1.06 16.63 4.29
CA ARG A 98 0.29 16.87 4.87
C ARG A 98 0.89 15.76 5.73
N LEU A 99 0.10 14.84 6.28
CA LEU A 99 0.62 13.78 7.16
C LEU A 99 0.85 12.46 6.40
N LEU A 100 -0.17 11.94 5.71
CA LEU A 100 -0.01 10.74 4.89
C LEU A 100 1.06 10.92 3.82
N THR A 101 1.08 12.07 3.13
CA THR A 101 2.07 12.39 2.10
C THR A 101 3.49 12.40 2.65
N ARG A 102 3.71 12.93 3.86
CA ARG A 102 5.03 12.87 4.51
C ARG A 102 5.40 11.43 4.87
N TYR A 103 4.48 10.67 5.44
CA TYR A 103 4.72 9.26 5.77
C TYR A 103 5.01 8.41 4.53
N SER A 104 4.36 8.68 3.38
CA SER A 104 4.75 8.08 2.10
C SER A 104 6.09 8.59 1.59
N GLU A 105 6.34 9.90 1.54
CA GLU A 105 7.65 10.45 1.11
C GLU A 105 8.84 9.91 1.92
N GLU A 106 8.60 9.50 3.18
CA GLU A 106 9.58 9.01 4.15
C GLU A 106 9.68 7.46 4.20
N TYR A 107 8.60 6.70 3.92
CA TYR A 107 8.56 5.21 4.02
C TYR A 107 7.92 4.45 2.84
N ALA A 108 7.29 5.12 1.88
CA ALA A 108 6.67 4.49 0.70
C ALA A 108 6.85 5.39 -0.55
N ARG A 109 7.85 5.08 -1.38
CA ARG A 109 8.01 5.71 -2.70
C ARG A 109 6.93 5.21 -3.65
N VAL A 110 5.68 5.62 -3.43
CA VAL A 110 4.49 5.19 -4.17
C VAL A 110 4.73 5.35 -5.66
N VAL A 111 5.05 4.22 -6.31
CA VAL A 111 5.01 4.09 -7.78
C VAL A 111 3.54 3.95 -8.18
N GLY A 112 2.76 3.26 -7.34
CA GLY A 112 1.40 2.87 -7.60
C GLY A 112 1.35 1.71 -8.58
N VAL A 113 0.50 0.71 -8.31
CA VAL A 113 0.30 -0.41 -9.25
C VAL A 113 -0.32 0.06 -10.59
N LYS A 114 -0.96 1.23 -10.61
CA LYS A 114 -1.52 1.87 -11.83
C LYS A 114 -0.42 2.26 -12.81
N GLY A 115 -0.25 1.45 -13.86
CA GLY A 115 0.80 1.63 -14.87
C GLY A 115 2.18 1.11 -14.42
N ALA A 116 2.27 0.41 -13.29
CA ALA A 116 3.44 -0.38 -12.95
C ALA A 116 3.56 -1.57 -13.90
N LYS A 117 4.79 -2.01 -14.16
CA LYS A 117 5.03 -3.23 -14.93
C LYS A 117 4.66 -4.48 -14.12
N PRO A 118 4.30 -5.60 -14.77
CA PRO A 118 4.01 -6.86 -14.08
C PRO A 118 5.08 -7.31 -13.08
N GLU A 119 6.36 -7.09 -13.36
CA GLU A 119 7.46 -7.52 -12.47
C GLU A 119 7.44 -6.78 -11.13
N TYR A 120 7.04 -5.50 -11.11
CA TYR A 120 6.87 -4.75 -9.86
C TYR A 120 5.65 -5.24 -9.07
N ILE A 121 4.60 -5.70 -9.75
CA ILE A 121 3.41 -6.27 -9.11
C ILE A 121 3.73 -7.65 -8.51
N GLU A 122 4.55 -8.45 -9.20
CA GLU A 122 5.09 -9.73 -8.73
C GLU A 122 5.98 -9.53 -7.48
N GLU A 123 6.86 -8.52 -7.52
CA GLU A 123 7.69 -8.09 -6.39
C GLU A 123 6.85 -7.61 -5.19
N CYS A 124 5.81 -6.80 -5.44
CA CYS A 124 4.87 -6.35 -4.41
C CYS A 124 4.16 -7.54 -3.75
N LEU A 125 3.57 -8.43 -4.54
CA LEU A 125 2.75 -9.52 -4.04
C LEU A 125 3.59 -10.56 -3.30
N SER A 126 4.80 -10.84 -3.78
CA SER A 126 5.77 -11.71 -3.10
C SER A 126 6.15 -11.16 -1.73
N ASN A 127 6.52 -9.87 -1.64
CA ASN A 127 6.86 -9.22 -0.37
C ASN A 127 5.68 -9.21 0.61
N VAL A 128 4.47 -8.93 0.13
CA VAL A 128 3.25 -8.93 0.95
C VAL A 128 2.96 -10.34 1.49
N MET A 129 2.99 -11.38 0.64
CA MET A 129 2.82 -12.76 1.08
C MET A 129 3.88 -13.19 2.11
N ASP A 130 5.17 -12.95 1.85
CA ASP A 130 6.25 -13.40 2.72
C ASP A 130 6.33 -12.61 4.02
N GLY A 131 6.07 -11.30 3.98
CA GLY A 131 6.04 -10.45 5.17
C GLY A 131 4.89 -10.81 6.11
N PHE A 132 3.68 -10.98 5.58
CA PHE A 132 2.54 -11.44 6.39
C PHE A 132 2.67 -12.92 6.81
N GLY A 133 3.29 -13.78 6.01
CA GLY A 133 3.61 -15.16 6.40
C GLY A 133 4.59 -15.26 7.57
N LYS A 134 5.63 -14.41 7.59
CA LYS A 134 6.54 -14.26 8.74
C LYS A 134 5.79 -13.76 9.97
N LEU A 135 5.02 -12.68 9.86
CA LEU A 135 4.22 -12.12 10.96
C LEU A 135 3.22 -13.14 11.54
N LEU A 136 2.61 -13.97 10.69
CA LEU A 136 1.73 -15.06 11.12
C LEU A 136 2.49 -16.11 11.94
N ASN A 137 3.69 -16.49 11.52
CA ASN A 137 4.52 -17.47 12.24
C ASN A 137 4.93 -16.97 13.64
N ASP A 138 5.17 -15.67 13.80
CA ASP A 138 5.50 -15.05 15.08
C ASP A 138 4.30 -15.02 16.04
N ILE A 139 3.09 -14.80 15.52
CA ILE A 139 1.87 -14.64 16.33
C ILE A 139 1.17 -15.98 16.62
N LYS A 140 1.22 -16.96 15.71
CA LYS A 140 0.40 -18.18 15.81
C LYS A 140 0.91 -19.14 16.89
N ASN A 141 -0.01 -19.73 17.66
CA ASN A 141 0.27 -20.93 18.44
C ASN A 141 0.13 -22.16 17.52
N PRO A 142 1.22 -22.87 17.17
CA PRO A 142 1.17 -23.93 16.16
C PRO A 142 0.19 -25.05 16.51
N ASP A 143 0.02 -25.38 17.80
CA ASP A 143 -0.83 -26.48 18.26
C ASP A 143 -2.33 -26.12 18.36
N LYS A 144 -2.68 -24.84 18.16
CA LYS A 144 -4.01 -24.29 18.46
C LYS A 144 -4.55 -23.37 17.36
N TYR A 145 -3.70 -22.87 16.47
CA TYR A 145 -4.09 -22.01 15.37
C TYR A 145 -5.06 -22.71 14.43
N LYS A 146 -6.09 -21.99 13.97
CA LYS A 146 -7.01 -22.49 12.94
C LYS A 146 -7.13 -21.44 11.84
N SER A 147 -6.81 -21.85 10.61
CA SER A 147 -7.05 -21.02 9.42
C SER A 147 -8.54 -20.65 9.32
N ALA A 148 -8.81 -19.44 8.85
CA ALA A 148 -10.12 -19.01 8.40
C ALA A 148 -10.54 -19.70 7.10
N TYR A 149 -9.61 -19.95 6.19
CA TYR A 149 -9.84 -20.63 4.92
C TYR A 149 -9.61 -22.13 5.05
N SER A 150 -10.43 -22.93 4.36
CA SER A 150 -10.31 -24.38 4.33
C SER A 150 -9.22 -24.87 3.37
N ALA A 151 -8.94 -26.17 3.35
CA ALA A 151 -7.94 -26.75 2.44
C ALA A 151 -8.40 -26.73 0.96
N GLU A 152 -9.70 -26.64 0.75
CA GLU A 152 -10.38 -26.57 -0.54
C GLU A 152 -10.33 -25.16 -1.15
N ALA A 153 -10.03 -24.12 -0.35
CA ALA A 153 -9.97 -22.73 -0.78
C ALA A 153 -8.64 -22.41 -1.50
N THR A 154 -8.36 -23.11 -2.61
CA THR A 154 -7.15 -22.90 -3.43
C THR A 154 -7.40 -21.96 -4.61
N TRP A 155 -6.31 -21.53 -5.26
CA TRP A 155 -6.37 -20.78 -6.52
C TRP A 155 -7.12 -21.55 -7.62
N GLU A 156 -6.83 -22.83 -7.79
CA GLU A 156 -7.42 -23.69 -8.83
C GLU A 156 -8.92 -23.90 -8.61
N ALA A 157 -9.36 -24.02 -7.36
CA ALA A 157 -10.77 -24.16 -7.00
C ALA A 157 -11.56 -22.84 -7.12
N SER A 158 -10.95 -21.73 -6.69
CA SER A 158 -11.64 -20.45 -6.46
C SER A 158 -11.46 -19.43 -7.58
N CYS A 159 -10.25 -19.32 -8.12
CA CYS A 159 -9.80 -18.16 -8.91
C CYS A 159 -9.45 -18.51 -10.36
N ALA A 160 -9.01 -19.73 -10.68
CA ALA A 160 -8.47 -20.06 -12.00
C ALA A 160 -9.47 -19.92 -13.18
N LYS A 161 -10.79 -19.83 -12.89
CA LYS A 161 -11.84 -19.54 -13.87
C LYS A 161 -12.15 -18.05 -14.04
N ASP A 162 -11.93 -17.26 -13.00
CA ASP A 162 -12.09 -15.81 -12.96
C ASP A 162 -11.01 -15.21 -12.02
N PRO A 163 -9.80 -14.97 -12.56
CA PRO A 163 -8.70 -14.41 -11.79
C PRO A 163 -9.00 -13.01 -11.24
N GLU A 164 -9.85 -12.23 -11.93
CA GLU A 164 -10.13 -10.85 -11.55
C GLU A 164 -10.98 -10.77 -10.28
N THR A 165 -11.95 -11.67 -10.07
CA THR A 165 -12.67 -11.75 -8.78
C THR A 165 -11.71 -11.90 -7.59
N CYS A 166 -10.66 -12.73 -7.69
CA CYS A 166 -9.68 -12.87 -6.61
C CYS A 166 -8.72 -11.67 -6.51
N ALA A 167 -8.37 -11.00 -7.61
CA ALA A 167 -7.63 -9.74 -7.57
C ALA A 167 -8.45 -8.62 -6.89
N VAL A 168 -9.77 -8.58 -7.14
CA VAL A 168 -10.71 -7.66 -6.48
C VAL A 168 -10.81 -7.92 -4.98
N VAL A 169 -10.76 -9.18 -4.52
CA VAL A 169 -10.63 -9.50 -3.09
C VAL A 169 -9.34 -8.90 -2.53
N LEU A 170 -8.18 -9.20 -3.13
CA LEU A 170 -6.88 -8.70 -2.65
C LEU A 170 -6.83 -7.17 -2.56
N VAL A 171 -7.19 -6.46 -3.64
CA VAL A 171 -7.18 -4.99 -3.68
C VAL A 171 -8.17 -4.41 -2.67
N GLY A 172 -9.33 -5.05 -2.49
CA GLY A 172 -10.35 -4.63 -1.52
C GLY A 172 -9.93 -4.81 -0.05
N ILE A 173 -9.11 -5.82 0.28
CA ILE A 173 -8.67 -6.13 1.65
C ILE A 173 -7.31 -5.51 2.02
N ALA A 174 -6.49 -5.12 1.03
CA ALA A 174 -5.20 -4.52 1.27
C ALA A 174 -5.24 -3.24 2.16
N PRO A 175 -6.29 -2.38 2.13
CA PRO A 175 -6.45 -1.31 3.11
C PRO A 175 -6.57 -1.80 4.56
N MET A 176 -7.30 -2.90 4.80
CA MET A 176 -7.44 -3.53 6.11
C MET A 176 -6.10 -4.14 6.56
N LEU A 177 -5.39 -4.85 5.68
CA LEU A 177 -4.06 -5.40 5.95
C LEU A 177 -3.06 -4.29 6.33
N TYR A 178 -2.98 -3.22 5.54
CA TYR A 178 -2.12 -2.06 5.79
C TYR A 178 -2.46 -1.34 7.11
N ALA A 179 -3.76 -1.07 7.36
CA ALA A 179 -4.22 -0.46 8.61
C ALA A 179 -3.90 -1.32 9.84
N GLY A 180 -4.03 -2.65 9.72
CA GLY A 180 -3.67 -3.59 10.76
C GLY A 180 -2.18 -3.63 11.06
N LEU A 181 -1.35 -3.69 10.02
CA LEU A 181 0.11 -3.69 10.10
C LEU A 181 0.62 -2.44 10.84
N ILE A 182 0.11 -1.26 10.49
CA ILE A 182 0.45 0.02 11.13
C ILE A 182 -0.07 0.12 12.55
N SER A 183 -1.28 -0.36 12.81
CA SER A 183 -1.85 -0.37 14.16
C SER A 183 -1.06 -1.27 15.10
N LEU A 184 -0.59 -2.43 14.60
CA LEU A 184 0.28 -3.31 15.35
C LEU A 184 1.64 -2.65 15.60
N TRP A 185 2.33 -2.18 14.55
CA TRP A 185 3.63 -1.50 14.63
C TRP A 185 3.64 -0.39 15.69
N GLY A 186 2.68 0.53 15.66
CA GLY A 186 2.58 1.65 16.59
C GLY A 186 2.38 1.27 18.07
N THR A 187 1.91 0.04 18.36
CA THR A 187 1.85 -0.51 19.73
C THR A 187 3.08 -1.34 20.13
N THR A 188 3.94 -1.69 19.17
CA THR A 188 5.16 -2.47 19.38
C THR A 188 6.42 -1.60 19.52
N GLU A 189 6.41 -0.40 18.93
CA GLU A 189 7.48 0.57 19.05
C GLU A 189 7.60 1.16 20.48
N SER A 190 8.81 1.55 20.89
CA SER A 190 9.05 2.19 22.18
C SER A 190 8.31 3.52 22.32
N LYS A 191 8.02 3.94 23.56
CA LYS A 191 7.32 5.20 23.87
C LYS A 191 7.98 6.49 23.34
N THR A 192 9.21 6.39 22.84
CA THR A 192 10.01 7.49 22.28
C THR A 192 10.12 7.44 20.75
N GLY A 193 9.56 6.42 20.10
CA GLY A 193 9.54 6.31 18.64
C GLY A 193 8.48 7.20 17.99
N GLU A 194 8.59 7.39 16.68
CA GLU A 194 7.74 8.33 15.94
C GLU A 194 6.31 7.83 15.75
N PHE A 195 6.12 6.51 15.60
CA PHE A 195 4.80 5.88 15.41
C PHE A 195 4.03 5.73 16.71
N HIS A 196 4.70 5.72 17.86
CA HIS A 196 4.02 5.82 19.16
C HIS A 196 3.18 7.12 19.29
N ARG A 197 3.50 8.16 18.52
CA ARG A 197 2.73 9.43 18.48
C ARG A 197 1.50 9.37 17.57
N TYR A 198 1.39 8.35 16.72
CA TYR A 198 0.26 8.12 15.80
C TYR A 198 -0.64 6.96 16.24
N ALA A 199 -0.10 6.02 17.04
CA ALA A 199 -0.87 5.02 17.76
C ALA A 199 -1.87 5.68 18.72
N GLY A 200 -3.08 5.14 18.81
CA GLY A 200 -3.99 5.45 19.91
C GLY A 200 -3.46 4.87 21.23
N SER A 201 -4.03 5.29 22.36
CA SER A 201 -3.65 4.80 23.70
C SER A 201 -4.16 3.37 24.00
N ARG A 202 -4.06 2.46 23.02
CA ARG A 202 -4.47 1.06 23.11
C ARG A 202 -3.27 0.19 23.46
N SER A 203 -3.52 -0.86 24.23
CA SER A 203 -2.54 -1.91 24.45
C SER A 203 -2.37 -2.78 23.20
N PHE A 204 -1.16 -3.30 23.00
CA PHE A 204 -0.84 -4.30 21.98
C PHE A 204 -1.85 -5.48 21.95
N GLY A 205 -2.30 -5.92 23.14
CA GLY A 205 -3.29 -7.00 23.26
C GLY A 205 -4.72 -6.64 22.86
N GLU A 206 -5.13 -5.37 22.96
CA GLU A 206 -6.40 -4.90 22.37
C GLU A 206 -6.32 -4.91 20.84
N VAL A 207 -5.22 -4.38 20.28
CA VAL A 207 -5.02 -4.34 18.82
C VAL A 207 -5.03 -5.75 18.24
N LEU A 208 -4.26 -6.71 18.79
CA LEU A 208 -4.29 -8.11 18.32
C LEU A 208 -5.72 -8.68 18.27
N ARG A 209 -6.52 -8.49 19.32
CA ARG A 209 -7.91 -8.96 19.34
C ARG A 209 -8.76 -8.32 18.23
N ALA A 210 -8.61 -7.01 18.00
CA ALA A 210 -9.29 -6.32 16.91
C ALA A 210 -8.85 -6.80 15.51
N LEU A 211 -7.57 -7.19 15.35
CA LEU A 211 -7.04 -7.85 14.15
C LEU A 211 -7.60 -9.28 13.92
N GLY A 212 -8.31 -9.87 14.88
CA GLY A 212 -8.83 -11.25 14.82
C GLY A 212 -7.98 -12.28 15.57
N TYR A 213 -6.88 -11.87 16.19
CA TYR A 213 -5.96 -12.74 16.93
C TYR A 213 -6.41 -12.92 18.39
N VAL A 214 -6.99 -14.09 18.68
CA VAL A 214 -7.55 -14.45 19.99
C VAL A 214 -6.90 -15.70 20.59
N GLN A 215 -6.75 -15.72 21.91
CA GLN A 215 -6.30 -16.91 22.65
C GLN A 215 -7.33 -18.05 22.53
N PRO A 216 -6.92 -19.33 22.45
CA PRO A 216 -5.55 -19.85 22.53
C PRO A 216 -4.81 -19.94 21.17
N GLN A 217 -5.35 -19.34 20.09
CA GLN A 217 -4.77 -19.45 18.74
C GLN A 217 -3.48 -18.64 18.57
N CYS A 218 -3.23 -17.68 19.46
CA CYS A 218 -1.99 -16.92 19.57
C CYS A 218 -1.07 -17.56 20.61
N ARG A 219 0.26 -17.41 20.49
CA ARG A 219 1.13 -17.83 21.60
C ARG A 219 0.83 -17.01 22.86
N SER A 220 1.03 -17.59 24.04
CA SER A 220 0.75 -16.94 25.34
C SER A 220 1.88 -16.03 25.82
N ASP A 221 3.07 -16.16 25.23
CA ASP A 221 4.32 -15.48 25.57
C ASP A 221 4.59 -14.23 24.71
N ILE A 222 3.71 -13.89 23.76
CA ILE A 222 3.91 -12.79 22.80
C ILE A 222 4.15 -11.47 23.52
N ASN A 223 5.36 -10.96 23.34
CA ASN A 223 5.78 -9.64 23.76
C ASN A 223 5.82 -8.71 22.53
N GLY A 224 5.16 -7.56 22.60
CA GLY A 224 5.19 -6.56 21.54
C GLY A 224 6.62 -6.13 21.16
N SER A 225 7.58 -6.18 22.09
CA SER A 225 9.00 -5.87 21.82
C SER A 225 9.81 -7.01 21.18
N GLU A 226 9.31 -8.25 21.20
CA GLU A 226 9.85 -9.38 20.40
C GLU A 226 9.36 -9.23 18.96
N ILE A 227 8.05 -9.07 18.80
CA ILE A 227 7.42 -8.77 17.51
C ILE A 227 7.98 -7.48 16.89
N PHE A 228 8.35 -6.44 17.66
CA PHE A 228 9.02 -5.24 17.14
C PHE A 228 10.40 -5.52 16.52
N LYS A 229 11.17 -6.47 17.08
CA LYS A 229 12.48 -6.84 16.51
C LYS A 229 12.30 -7.58 15.20
N ASN A 230 11.33 -8.49 15.15
CA ASN A 230 10.99 -9.22 13.94
C ASN A 230 10.41 -8.27 12.88
N PHE A 231 9.60 -7.29 13.29
CA PHE A 231 9.14 -6.17 12.45
C PHE A 231 10.28 -5.33 11.88
N LYS A 232 11.37 -5.09 12.62
CA LYS A 232 12.59 -4.46 12.06
C LYS A 232 13.36 -5.36 11.08
N GLY A 233 13.04 -6.65 11.02
CA GLY A 233 13.45 -7.60 9.98
C GLY A 233 12.35 -7.92 8.95
N LEU A 234 11.17 -7.32 9.07
CA LEU A 234 10.21 -7.19 7.98
C LEU A 234 10.60 -5.93 7.21
N ASP A 235 10.56 -6.02 5.88
CA ASP A 235 11.07 -4.95 5.05
C ASP A 235 10.23 -3.67 5.22
N ALA A 236 10.86 -2.50 5.09
CA ALA A 236 10.13 -1.24 4.92
C ALA A 236 9.20 -1.33 3.70
N ASP A 237 9.63 -2.09 2.68
CA ASP A 237 8.81 -2.43 1.53
C ASP A 237 7.51 -3.14 1.91
N LEU A 238 7.39 -3.92 2.99
CA LEU A 238 6.10 -4.55 3.35
C LEU A 238 4.97 -3.52 3.51
N PHE A 239 5.25 -2.36 4.12
CA PHE A 239 4.27 -1.28 4.26
C PHE A 239 3.95 -0.65 2.91
N HIS A 240 4.98 -0.29 2.15
CA HIS A 240 4.87 0.35 0.84
C HIS A 240 4.14 -0.54 -0.17
N LYS A 241 4.56 -1.80 -0.35
CA LYS A 241 3.98 -2.74 -1.32
C LYS A 241 2.52 -3.10 -0.96
N THR A 242 2.17 -3.15 0.34
CA THR A 242 0.75 -3.32 0.76
C THR A 242 -0.08 -2.07 0.41
N TYR A 243 0.45 -0.85 0.60
CA TYR A 243 -0.22 0.38 0.19
C TYR A 243 -0.40 0.46 -1.33
N ASP A 244 0.62 0.09 -2.11
CA ASP A 244 0.57 0.15 -3.57
C ASP A 244 -0.42 -0.89 -4.15
N ILE A 245 -0.49 -2.12 -3.59
CA ILE A 245 -1.53 -3.11 -3.94
C ILE A 245 -2.94 -2.63 -3.56
N ALA A 246 -3.09 -1.89 -2.46
CA ALA A 246 -4.38 -1.32 -2.07
C ALA A 246 -4.90 -0.26 -3.07
N GLY A 247 -4.09 0.22 -4.02
CA GLY A 247 -4.56 1.05 -5.13
C GLY A 247 -5.26 2.34 -4.68
N PHE A 248 -4.82 2.91 -3.55
CA PHE A 248 -5.46 4.05 -2.89
C PHE A 248 -5.55 5.33 -3.75
N ASP A 249 -4.77 5.42 -4.81
CA ASP A 249 -4.73 6.52 -5.78
C ASP A 249 -5.39 6.13 -7.14
N THR A 250 -6.17 5.03 -7.14
CA THR A 250 -6.96 4.53 -8.28
C THR A 250 -8.41 4.22 -7.89
N PHE A 251 -8.64 3.50 -6.78
CA PHE A 251 -9.97 2.99 -6.39
C PHE A 251 -10.61 3.73 -5.19
N TYR A 252 -9.91 4.72 -4.62
CA TYR A 252 -10.26 5.45 -3.41
C TYR A 252 -10.01 6.95 -3.61
N GLY A 253 -10.63 7.82 -2.80
CA GLY A 253 -10.56 9.27 -3.00
C GLY A 253 -9.17 9.85 -2.71
N SER A 254 -8.47 10.32 -3.75
CA SER A 254 -7.13 10.95 -3.63
C SER A 254 -6.74 11.83 -4.83
N ASP A 255 -6.50 13.12 -4.57
CA ASP A 255 -5.87 14.05 -5.53
C ASP A 255 -4.35 13.84 -5.60
N ILE A 256 -3.88 12.67 -6.04
CA ILE A 256 -2.45 12.44 -6.35
C ILE A 256 -2.28 11.82 -7.74
N VAL A 257 -2.76 12.53 -8.75
CA VAL A 257 -2.09 12.50 -10.07
C VAL A 257 -1.10 13.65 -10.11
N GLN A 258 0.05 13.48 -9.44
CA GLN A 258 1.20 14.30 -9.78
C GLN A 258 1.59 13.95 -11.22
N LYS A 259 1.49 14.92 -12.12
CA LYS A 259 2.23 14.90 -13.40
C LYS A 259 3.72 15.10 -13.09
N LEU A 260 4.37 14.07 -12.53
CA LEU A 260 5.82 13.99 -12.59
C LEU A 260 6.21 13.98 -14.07
N PRO A 261 7.08 14.90 -14.53
CA PRO A 261 7.54 14.84 -15.91
C PRO A 261 8.36 13.57 -16.07
N VAL A 262 7.89 12.65 -16.91
CA VAL A 262 8.68 11.50 -17.33
C VAL A 262 9.92 12.04 -18.02
N LYS A 263 11.05 12.06 -17.30
CA LYS A 263 12.35 12.14 -17.92
C LYS A 263 12.53 10.85 -18.70
N GLN A 264 12.20 10.93 -19.99
CA GLN A 264 12.66 9.94 -20.96
C GLN A 264 14.18 9.78 -20.77
N PRO A 265 14.73 8.56 -20.81
CA PRO A 265 16.18 8.40 -20.83
C PRO A 265 16.71 9.19 -22.03
N VAL A 266 17.64 10.11 -21.77
CA VAL A 266 18.34 10.79 -22.85
C VAL A 266 19.08 9.71 -23.61
N VAL A 267 18.74 9.51 -24.88
CA VAL A 267 19.54 8.71 -25.79
C VAL A 267 20.86 9.45 -25.94
N GLU A 268 21.92 8.90 -25.35
CA GLU A 268 23.26 9.47 -25.41
C GLU A 268 23.83 9.18 -26.80
N GLU A 269 23.38 9.97 -27.78
CA GLU A 269 23.69 9.81 -29.18
C GLU A 269 25.19 10.03 -29.41
N ALA A 270 25.89 8.98 -29.82
CA ALA A 270 27.34 8.93 -29.82
C ALA A 270 27.97 9.79 -30.94
N VAL A 271 28.23 11.06 -30.63
CA VAL A 271 28.91 11.99 -31.55
C VAL A 271 30.41 11.64 -31.64
N VAL A 272 30.74 10.76 -32.58
CA VAL A 272 32.10 10.63 -33.11
C VAL A 272 32.45 11.90 -33.89
N ALA A 273 33.65 12.42 -33.68
CA ALA A 273 34.07 13.72 -34.22
C ALA A 273 34.46 13.67 -35.71
N GLU A 274 34.42 14.82 -36.41
CA GLU A 274 35.66 15.49 -36.87
C GLU A 274 35.44 16.97 -37.37
N LYS A 275 36.35 17.85 -36.91
CA LYS A 275 37.02 18.98 -37.60
C LYS A 275 36.25 20.14 -38.30
N SER A 276 36.63 21.36 -37.86
CA SER A 276 36.81 22.62 -38.64
C SER A 276 35.54 23.35 -39.17
N VAL A 277 35.49 24.67 -39.40
CA VAL A 277 36.52 25.71 -39.71
C VAL A 277 36.35 27.00 -38.86
N GLU A 278 37.28 27.97 -38.99
CA GLU A 278 37.49 29.22 -38.24
C GLU A 278 36.38 30.33 -38.29
N PRO A 279 36.44 31.34 -37.37
CA PRO A 279 35.41 32.38 -37.22
C PRO A 279 35.65 33.71 -37.97
N VAL A 280 34.57 34.47 -38.23
CA VAL A 280 34.59 35.83 -38.84
C VAL A 280 34.03 36.89 -37.86
N LYS A 281 34.39 38.18 -38.06
CA LYS A 281 34.44 39.22 -37.01
C LYS A 281 33.34 40.31 -37.09
N ALA A 282 32.79 40.63 -35.91
CA ALA A 282 32.54 41.96 -35.32
C ALA A 282 31.74 43.09 -36.03
N ALA A 283 30.68 43.56 -35.36
CA ALA A 283 30.28 44.98 -35.19
C ALA A 283 29.44 45.08 -33.87
N LYS A 284 29.65 46.00 -32.90
CA LYS A 284 29.33 47.45 -32.86
C LYS A 284 27.90 47.75 -33.36
N SER A 285 26.96 48.31 -32.59
CA SER A 285 26.94 48.91 -31.22
C SER A 285 25.55 48.68 -30.55
N ARG A 286 25.00 49.34 -29.52
CA ARG A 286 25.21 50.64 -28.82
C ARG A 286 24.59 50.62 -27.38
N LYS A 287 24.48 51.79 -26.74
CA LYS A 287 23.76 52.15 -25.48
C LYS A 287 23.26 53.62 -25.62
N PRO A 288 22.52 54.29 -24.69
CA PRO A 288 22.06 53.90 -23.34
C PRO A 288 20.57 54.22 -23.01
N GLY A 289 20.14 54.00 -21.75
CA GLY A 289 18.86 54.47 -21.17
C GLY A 289 18.43 53.65 -19.94
N ILE A 290 18.98 53.83 -18.72
CA ILE A 290 18.79 54.91 -17.73
C ILE A 290 17.51 54.76 -16.87
N LEU A 291 17.73 54.41 -15.58
CA LEU A 291 16.87 54.53 -14.38
C LEU A 291 15.39 54.06 -14.39
N ARG A 292 15.07 53.12 -13.48
CA ARG A 292 14.22 53.44 -12.30
C ARG A 292 14.64 52.66 -11.05
N LYS A 293 14.34 53.22 -9.87
CA LYS A 293 15.00 52.95 -8.57
C LYS A 293 14.53 51.66 -7.87
N LEU A 294 15.46 51.04 -7.14
CA LEU A 294 15.20 50.00 -6.12
C LEU A 294 14.89 50.63 -4.73
N ARG A 295 14.19 49.83 -3.89
CA ARG A 295 14.18 49.82 -2.41
C ARG A 295 13.86 51.13 -1.62
N LYS A 296 12.75 51.09 -0.88
CA LYS A 296 12.70 51.52 0.53
C LYS A 296 12.93 50.26 1.40
N ALA A 297 13.77 50.35 2.45
CA ALA A 297 13.40 50.47 3.87
C ALA A 297 12.65 49.21 4.39
N VAL A 298 13.10 48.46 5.43
CA VAL A 298 13.68 48.85 6.74
C VAL A 298 12.67 49.72 7.50
N LYS A 299 12.18 49.35 8.68
CA LYS A 299 12.87 48.71 9.80
C LYS A 299 11.98 47.70 10.53
#